data_AF-A0A7X8T9R9-F1
#
_entry.id   AF-A0A7X8T9R9-F1
#
_cell.length_a   1.000
_cell.length_b   1.000
_cell.length_c   1.000
_cell.angle_alpha   90.00
_cell.angle_beta   90.00
_cell.angle_gamma   90.00
#
_symmetry.space_group_name_H-M   'P 1'
#
loop_
_entity.id
_entity.type
_entity.pdbx_description
1 polymer ?
#
loop_
_entity_poly.entity_id
_entity_poly.type
_entity_poly.pdbx_seq_one_letter_code
_entity_poly.pdbx_strand_id
1 'polypeptide(L)'
;MLFGQSIFQSVLERLKAEEERNDEDETPAAYRVQGLSAGLAFDVMEGVSAASQRPGQAYLDNLEPEMPAAAAEEEVQPQSVPEPEPVMPEHLARITPAEIAAELSITAADTLQTLNEKRRAFAKLNHPDRVAPAFRQNATTRMTLANLMIDEAVRRLGR
;
A
#
# COMPACT_ATOMS: atom_id res chain seq x y z
N MET A 1 -4.98 -2.69 56.02
CA MET A 1 -4.56 -3.06 54.65
C MET A 1 -5.43 -4.22 54.21
N LEU A 2 -6.46 -3.95 53.42
CA LEU A 2 -7.52 -4.94 53.09
C LEU A 2 -7.68 -5.03 51.58
N PHE A 3 -6.70 -5.60 50.88
CA PHE A 3 -6.84 -5.90 49.45
C PHE A 3 -6.16 -7.25 49.17
N GLY A 4 -6.81 -8.31 49.67
CA GLY A 4 -6.40 -9.71 49.47
C GLY A 4 -6.89 -10.32 48.15
N GLN A 5 -7.35 -9.51 47.19
CA GLN A 5 -7.68 -9.98 45.84
C GLN A 5 -6.70 -9.35 44.85
N SER A 6 -5.91 -10.21 44.22
CA SER A 6 -5.00 -9.87 43.14
C SER A 6 -5.78 -9.25 41.98
N ILE A 7 -5.21 -8.23 41.33
CA ILE A 7 -5.72 -7.63 40.08
C ILE A 7 -6.04 -8.70 39.02
N PHE A 8 -5.28 -9.80 39.03
CA PHE A 8 -5.51 -10.96 38.16
C PHE A 8 -6.90 -11.58 38.35
N GLN A 9 -7.39 -11.65 39.59
CA GLN A 9 -8.71 -12.22 39.89
C GLN A 9 -9.83 -11.34 39.33
N SER A 10 -9.68 -10.01 39.38
CA SER A 10 -10.63 -9.07 38.80
C SER A 10 -10.72 -9.20 37.26
N VAL A 11 -9.60 -9.50 36.59
CA VAL A 11 -9.58 -9.72 35.14
C VAL A 11 -10.24 -11.05 34.78
N LEU A 12 -9.96 -12.13 35.53
CA LEU A 12 -10.59 -13.43 35.30
C LEU A 12 -12.10 -13.39 35.53
N GLU A 13 -12.54 -12.71 36.60
CA GLU A 13 -13.97 -12.57 36.91
C GLU A 13 -14.70 -11.74 35.86
N ARG A 14 -14.05 -10.68 35.35
CA ARG A 14 -14.58 -9.90 34.23
C ARG A 14 -14.70 -10.72 32.94
N LEU A 15 -13.69 -11.53 32.60
CA LEU A 15 -13.71 -12.33 31.36
C LEU A 15 -14.82 -13.38 31.38
N LYS A 16 -15.03 -14.02 32.54
CA LYS A 16 -16.10 -15.02 32.72
C LYS A 16 -17.50 -14.41 32.57
N ALA A 17 -17.70 -13.19 33.07
CA ALA A 17 -18.96 -12.47 32.91
C ALA A 17 -19.22 -11.95 31.48
N GLU A 18 -18.17 -11.79 30.66
CA GLU A 18 -18.30 -11.44 29.24
C GLU A 18 -18.64 -12.67 28.38
N GLU A 19 -18.12 -13.87 28.71
CA GLU A 19 -18.50 -15.14 28.06
C GLU A 19 -19.98 -15.47 28.26
N GLU A 20 -20.49 -15.39 29.49
CA GLU A 20 -21.91 -15.68 29.80
C GLU A 20 -22.89 -14.76 29.06
N ARG A 21 -22.48 -13.54 28.69
CA ARG A 21 -23.31 -12.60 27.90
C ARG A 21 -23.35 -12.91 26.41
N ASN A 22 -22.27 -13.47 25.86
CA ASN A 22 -22.22 -13.81 24.43
C ASN A 22 -23.11 -15.01 24.09
N ASP A 23 -23.32 -15.93 25.04
CA ASP A 23 -24.15 -17.11 24.86
C ASP A 23 -25.66 -16.77 24.80
N GLU A 24 -26.08 -15.60 25.28
CA GLU A 24 -27.50 -15.17 25.31
C GLU A 24 -27.97 -14.46 24.02
N ASP A 25 -27.05 -13.97 23.17
CA ASP A 25 -27.36 -13.13 22.01
C ASP A 25 -27.17 -13.82 20.63
N GLU A 26 -27.06 -15.15 20.58
CA GLU A 26 -26.91 -15.88 19.32
C GLU A 26 -28.24 -16.03 18.55
N THR A 27 -28.69 -14.96 17.91
CA THR A 27 -29.67 -15.03 16.81
C THR A 27 -28.98 -14.63 15.50
N PRO A 28 -28.78 -15.55 14.52
CA PRO A 28 -28.16 -15.18 13.26
C PRO A 28 -29.15 -14.39 12.40
N ALA A 29 -28.99 -13.07 12.36
CA ALA A 29 -29.65 -12.21 11.39
C ALA A 29 -29.21 -12.59 9.96
N ALA A 30 -30.13 -13.13 9.17
CA ALA A 30 -29.89 -13.51 7.79
C ALA A 30 -29.71 -12.27 6.89
N TYR A 31 -28.48 -11.85 6.66
CA TYR A 31 -28.13 -10.84 5.65
C TYR A 31 -28.20 -11.46 4.24
N ARG A 32 -29.37 -11.40 3.58
CA ARG A 32 -29.44 -11.63 2.12
C ARG A 32 -29.36 -10.31 1.38
N VAL A 33 -28.26 -10.11 0.65
CA VAL A 33 -28.11 -8.99 -0.30
C VAL A 33 -29.05 -9.23 -1.48
N GLN A 34 -30.16 -8.51 -1.52
CA GLN A 34 -31.03 -8.36 -2.70
C GLN A 34 -30.45 -7.26 -3.57
N GLY A 35 -29.66 -7.60 -4.59
CA GLY A 35 -29.25 -6.59 -5.58
C GLY A 35 -28.04 -6.95 -6.42
N LEU A 36 -28.27 -7.65 -7.53
CA LEU A 36 -27.67 -7.37 -8.84
C LEU A 36 -28.37 -8.23 -9.91
N SER A 37 -29.62 -7.90 -10.27
CA SER A 37 -30.34 -8.53 -11.41
C SER A 37 -30.36 -7.66 -12.67
N ALA A 38 -29.55 -6.59 -12.71
CA ALA A 38 -29.38 -5.79 -13.91
C ALA A 38 -28.37 -6.47 -14.84
N GLY A 39 -28.86 -7.29 -15.76
CA GLY A 39 -28.07 -7.85 -16.85
C GLY A 39 -27.51 -6.73 -17.74
N LEU A 40 -26.21 -6.80 -18.04
CA LEU A 40 -25.53 -5.94 -19.01
C LEU A 40 -25.93 -6.38 -20.42
N ALA A 41 -27.02 -5.83 -20.95
CA ALA A 41 -27.37 -5.96 -22.36
C ALA A 41 -26.83 -4.74 -23.12
N PHE A 42 -25.64 -4.87 -23.71
CA PHE A 42 -25.16 -3.93 -24.72
C PHE A 42 -25.69 -4.39 -26.07
N ASP A 43 -26.53 -3.57 -26.69
CA ASP A 43 -26.94 -3.70 -28.08
C ASP A 43 -25.74 -3.32 -28.97
N VAL A 44 -24.95 -4.32 -29.36
CA VAL A 44 -23.88 -4.13 -30.34
C VAL A 44 -24.53 -4.09 -31.71
N MET A 45 -24.52 -2.92 -32.34
CA MET A 45 -24.93 -2.71 -33.73
C MET A 45 -24.45 -3.86 -34.63
N GLU A 46 -25.43 -4.49 -35.27
CA GLU A 46 -25.27 -5.52 -36.29
C GLU A 46 -24.47 -4.95 -37.47
N GLY A 47 -23.17 -5.23 -37.51
CA GLY A 47 -22.28 -4.75 -38.58
C GLY A 47 -20.79 -4.95 -38.35
N VAL A 48 -20.34 -5.08 -37.11
CA VAL A 48 -18.95 -5.50 -36.82
C VAL A 48 -19.01 -6.91 -36.24
N SER A 49 -18.92 -7.89 -37.13
CA SER A 49 -18.80 -9.28 -36.73
C SER A 49 -17.55 -9.44 -35.85
N ALA A 50 -17.73 -9.60 -34.54
CA ALA A 50 -16.67 -9.96 -33.60
C ALA A 50 -16.05 -11.34 -33.90
N ALA A 51 -16.54 -12.05 -34.91
CA ALA A 51 -16.05 -13.36 -35.35
C ALA A 51 -14.73 -13.31 -36.14
N SER A 52 -14.23 -12.13 -36.56
CA SER A 52 -12.92 -12.00 -37.22
C SER A 52 -11.82 -11.40 -36.34
N GLN A 53 -12.15 -10.84 -35.18
CA GLN A 53 -11.14 -10.31 -34.25
C GLN A 53 -10.60 -11.44 -33.38
N ARG A 54 -9.64 -12.20 -33.93
CA ARG A 54 -8.69 -12.92 -33.08
C ARG A 54 -7.97 -11.85 -32.25
N PRO A 55 -8.09 -11.81 -30.91
CA PRO A 55 -7.58 -10.70 -30.10
C PRO A 55 -6.05 -10.46 -30.24
N GLY A 56 -5.31 -11.42 -30.79
CA GLY A 56 -3.89 -11.27 -31.12
C GLY A 56 -3.57 -10.70 -32.51
N GLN A 57 -4.51 -10.69 -33.47
CA GLN A 57 -4.22 -10.23 -34.83
C GLN A 57 -4.19 -8.71 -34.97
N ALA A 58 -5.01 -7.99 -34.21
CA ALA A 58 -4.94 -6.52 -34.21
C ALA A 58 -3.56 -6.01 -33.75
N TYR A 59 -2.89 -6.74 -32.84
CA TYR A 59 -1.53 -6.41 -32.43
C TYR A 59 -0.51 -6.69 -33.54
N LEU A 60 -0.66 -7.79 -34.28
CA LEU A 60 0.25 -8.18 -35.37
C LEU A 60 0.12 -7.27 -36.59
N ASP A 61 -1.10 -6.90 -36.99
CA ASP A 61 -1.35 -5.98 -38.12
C ASP A 61 -0.76 -4.59 -37.87
N ASN A 62 -0.67 -4.15 -36.61
CA ASN A 62 -0.02 -2.88 -36.24
C ASN A 62 1.50 -3.02 -36.05
N LEU A 63 2.02 -4.24 -35.96
CA LEU A 63 3.42 -4.50 -35.74
C LEU A 63 4.20 -4.66 -37.05
N GLU A 64 3.56 -4.97 -38.18
CA GLU A 64 4.21 -5.02 -39.50
C GLU A 64 4.67 -3.62 -39.92
N PRO A 65 5.96 -3.27 -39.78
CA PRO A 65 6.48 -2.06 -40.36
C PRO A 65 6.75 -2.41 -41.83
N GLU A 66 6.24 -1.63 -42.78
CA GLU A 66 6.73 -1.71 -44.16
C GLU A 66 8.24 -1.42 -44.18
N MET A 67 9.05 -2.47 -44.07
CA MET A 67 10.49 -2.42 -44.19
C MET A 67 10.81 -2.68 -45.66
N PRO A 68 11.40 -1.71 -46.40
CA PRO A 68 11.97 -2.02 -47.69
C PRO A 68 13.11 -3.01 -47.50
N ALA A 69 12.93 -4.22 -48.06
CA ALA A 69 13.89 -5.30 -48.03
C ALA A 69 15.14 -4.95 -48.85
N ALA A 70 16.11 -4.28 -48.24
CA ALA A 70 17.48 -4.22 -48.73
C ALA A 70 18.44 -3.61 -47.68
N ALA A 71 19.01 -4.43 -46.81
CA ALA A 71 20.44 -4.44 -46.50
C ALA A 71 20.72 -5.47 -45.40
N ALA A 72 21.63 -6.37 -45.73
CA ALA A 72 22.16 -7.40 -44.86
C ALA A 72 22.82 -6.82 -43.58
N GLU A 73 22.58 -7.52 -42.48
CA GLU A 73 23.59 -7.96 -41.51
C GLU A 73 24.63 -6.93 -41.07
N GLU A 74 24.29 -6.19 -40.03
CA GLU A 74 25.15 -6.10 -38.85
C GLU A 74 24.23 -6.22 -37.64
N GLU A 75 24.24 -7.39 -37.00
CA GLU A 75 23.73 -7.54 -35.64
C GLU A 75 24.61 -6.67 -34.74
N VAL A 76 24.27 -5.38 -34.66
CA VAL A 76 24.74 -4.52 -33.59
C VAL A 76 24.05 -5.04 -32.34
N GLN A 77 24.64 -6.07 -31.72
CA GLN A 77 24.36 -6.41 -30.34
C GLN A 77 24.48 -5.08 -29.59
N PRO A 78 23.38 -4.54 -29.00
CA PRO A 78 23.50 -3.33 -28.22
C PRO A 78 24.49 -3.70 -27.12
N GLN A 79 25.69 -3.11 -27.18
CA GLN A 79 26.65 -3.23 -26.10
C GLN A 79 25.87 -2.83 -24.85
N SER A 80 25.72 -3.77 -23.93
CA SER A 80 25.11 -3.53 -22.64
C SER A 80 25.97 -2.51 -21.94
N VAL A 81 25.66 -1.23 -22.16
CA VAL A 81 26.18 -0.15 -21.34
C VAL A 81 25.82 -0.57 -19.92
N PRO A 82 26.79 -0.78 -19.02
CA PRO A 82 26.48 -1.16 -17.66
C PRO A 82 25.52 -0.11 -17.11
N GLU A 83 24.31 -0.54 -16.79
CA GLU A 83 23.30 0.33 -16.18
C GLU A 83 23.96 0.97 -14.96
N PRO A 84 23.95 2.31 -14.84
CA PRO A 84 24.65 2.97 -13.75
C PRO A 84 24.12 2.41 -12.42
N GLU A 85 25.03 1.93 -11.57
CA GLU A 85 24.65 1.40 -10.25
C GLU A 85 23.76 2.44 -9.54
N PRO A 86 22.62 2.02 -8.98
CA PRO A 86 21.70 2.95 -8.37
C PRO A 86 22.41 3.63 -7.20
N VAL A 87 22.72 4.92 -7.33
CA VAL A 87 23.37 5.70 -6.27
C VAL A 87 22.38 5.86 -5.12
N MET A 88 22.79 5.48 -3.92
CA MET A 88 21.95 5.58 -2.73
C MET A 88 21.65 7.05 -2.40
N PRO A 89 20.37 7.46 -2.35
CA PRO A 89 20.02 8.79 -1.89
C PRO A 89 20.43 9.01 -0.42
N GLU A 90 21.06 10.14 -0.11
CA GLU A 90 21.59 10.43 1.25
C GLU A 90 20.54 10.32 2.34
N HIS A 91 19.30 10.73 2.05
CA HIS A 91 18.21 10.65 3.02
C HIS A 91 17.98 9.20 3.48
N LEU A 92 18.05 8.21 2.58
CA LEU A 92 17.85 6.80 2.92
C LEU A 92 18.93 6.23 3.85
N ALA A 93 20.08 6.89 4.00
CA ALA A 93 21.12 6.47 4.94
C ALA A 93 20.81 6.91 6.39
N ARG A 94 19.98 7.95 6.56
CA ARG A 94 19.60 8.53 7.85
C ARG A 94 18.46 7.72 8.49
N ILE A 95 18.82 6.59 9.10
CA ILE A 95 17.87 5.65 9.72
C ILE A 95 17.71 5.85 11.22
N THR A 96 18.42 6.80 11.84
CA THR A 96 18.30 6.99 13.29
C THR A 96 16.97 7.66 13.64
N PRO A 97 16.36 7.31 14.79
CA PRO A 97 15.12 7.94 15.22
C PRO A 97 15.22 9.47 15.31
N ALA A 98 16.35 10.00 15.77
CA ALA A 98 16.57 11.44 15.91
C ALA A 98 16.53 12.17 14.56
N GLU A 99 17.16 11.61 13.52
CA GLU A 99 17.14 12.18 12.17
C GLU A 99 15.73 12.16 11.56
N ILE A 100 15.00 11.06 11.75
CA ILE A 100 13.63 10.93 11.25
C ILE A 100 12.69 11.91 11.97
N ALA A 101 12.86 12.08 13.29
CA ALA A 101 12.10 13.07 14.06
C ALA A 101 12.36 14.50 13.57
N ALA A 102 13.61 14.84 13.28
CA ALA A 102 13.97 16.14 12.72
C ALA A 102 13.34 16.35 11.33
N GLU A 103 13.37 15.33 10.47
CA GLU A 103 12.77 15.40 9.13
C GLU A 103 11.24 15.52 9.17
N LEU A 104 10.58 14.81 10.09
CA LEU A 104 9.13 14.92 10.28
C LEU A 104 8.70 16.27 10.86
N SER A 105 9.58 16.92 11.63
CA SER A 105 9.34 18.24 12.23
C SER A 105 7.99 18.32 12.97
N ILE A 106 7.67 17.27 13.75
CA ILE A 106 6.43 17.21 14.54
C ILE A 106 6.52 18.19 15.71
N THR A 107 5.48 18.99 15.90
CA THR A 107 5.39 20.01 16.96
C THR A 107 4.15 19.81 17.82
N ALA A 108 4.14 20.40 19.01
CA ALA A 108 2.97 20.35 19.90
C ALA A 108 1.75 21.12 19.35
N ALA A 109 1.95 21.99 18.37
CA ALA A 109 0.87 22.74 17.71
C ALA A 109 0.22 21.96 16.55
N ASP A 110 0.75 20.79 16.21
CA ASP A 110 0.22 19.99 15.11
C ASP A 110 -1.18 19.46 15.42
N THR A 111 -2.07 19.56 14.45
CA THR A 111 -3.40 18.93 14.46
C THR A 111 -3.37 17.56 13.77
N LEU A 112 -4.41 16.75 13.96
CA LEU A 112 -4.58 15.48 13.22
C LEU A 112 -4.44 15.65 11.71
N GLN A 113 -4.93 16.75 11.15
CA GLN A 113 -4.80 17.02 9.72
C GLN A 113 -3.32 17.22 9.33
N THR A 114 -2.60 18.09 10.05
CA THR A 114 -1.19 18.37 9.75
C THR A 114 -0.29 17.14 9.94
N LEU A 115 -0.58 16.28 10.93
CA LEU A 115 0.13 15.02 11.13
C LEU A 115 -0.07 14.05 9.96
N ASN A 116 -1.29 13.96 9.42
CA ASN A 116 -1.58 13.17 8.24
C ASN A 116 -0.92 13.74 6.97
N GLU A 117 -0.85 15.06 6.82
CA GLU A 117 -0.12 15.73 5.73
C GLU A 117 1.37 15.42 5.80
N LYS A 118 1.98 15.53 6.98
CA LYS A 118 3.39 15.16 7.22
C LYS A 118 3.65 13.69 6.90
N ARG A 119 2.76 12.77 7.29
CA ARG A 119 2.85 11.34 6.92
C ARG A 119 2.92 11.15 5.42
N ARG A 120 2.00 11.78 4.67
CA ARG A 120 1.95 11.67 3.20
C ARG A 120 3.20 12.26 2.55
N ALA A 121 3.66 13.42 3.03
CA ALA A 121 4.87 14.07 2.53
C ALA A 121 6.10 13.17 2.74
N PHE A 122 6.24 12.58 3.94
CA PHE A 122 7.33 11.66 4.25
C PHE A 122 7.27 10.39 3.38
N ALA A 123 6.08 9.79 3.24
CA ALA A 123 5.88 8.60 2.42
C ALA A 123 6.26 8.83 0.94
N LYS A 124 5.95 10.00 0.38
CA LYS A 124 6.23 10.32 -1.03
C LYS A 124 7.71 10.16 -1.39
N LEU A 125 8.61 10.45 -0.45
CA LEU A 125 10.06 10.37 -0.61
C LEU A 125 10.63 9.03 -0.14
N ASN A 126 10.00 8.40 0.86
CA ASN A 126 10.58 7.28 1.61
C ASN A 126 9.86 5.93 1.44
N HIS A 127 8.85 5.83 0.58
CA HIS A 127 8.10 4.58 0.40
C HIS A 127 8.97 3.46 -0.20
N PRO A 128 8.96 2.22 0.35
CA PRO A 128 9.77 1.11 -0.17
C PRO A 128 9.51 0.80 -1.65
N ASP A 129 8.26 0.95 -2.11
CA ASP A 129 7.90 0.72 -3.52
C ASP A 129 8.46 1.76 -4.49
N ARG A 130 8.91 2.93 -4.00
CA ARG A 130 9.44 4.02 -4.83
C ARG A 130 10.96 4.03 -4.90
N VAL A 131 11.63 3.15 -4.17
CA VAL A 131 13.10 3.08 -4.13
C VAL A 131 13.61 1.79 -4.79
N ALA A 132 14.86 1.82 -5.24
CA ALA A 132 15.51 0.65 -5.82
C ALA A 132 15.53 -0.52 -4.82
N PRO A 133 15.49 -1.80 -5.30
CA PRO A 133 15.45 -2.98 -4.44
C PRO A 133 16.51 -3.00 -3.33
N ALA A 134 17.73 -2.54 -3.65
CA ALA A 134 18.86 -2.49 -2.72
C ALA A 134 18.61 -1.59 -1.49
N PHE A 135 17.73 -0.58 -1.61
CA PHE A 135 17.49 0.41 -0.55
C PHE A 135 16.14 0.25 0.15
N ARG A 136 15.34 -0.76 -0.24
CA ARG A 136 14.01 -1.00 0.33
C ARG A 136 14.05 -1.23 1.84
N GLN A 137 15.07 -1.94 2.33
CA GLN A 137 15.18 -2.21 3.76
C GLN A 137 15.27 -0.90 4.56
N ASN A 138 16.09 0.04 4.11
CA ASN A 138 16.26 1.32 4.78
C ASN A 138 15.00 2.19 4.66
N ALA A 139 14.35 2.20 3.50
CA ALA A 139 13.07 2.87 3.29
C ALA A 139 11.98 2.30 4.22
N THR A 140 11.89 0.98 4.35
CA THR A 140 10.98 0.30 5.28
C THR A 140 11.26 0.73 6.72
N THR A 141 12.51 0.64 7.19
CA THR A 141 12.88 1.05 8.55
C THR A 141 12.48 2.51 8.83
N ARG A 142 12.75 3.43 7.89
CA ARG A 142 12.40 4.84 8.04
C ARG A 142 10.89 5.06 8.07
N MET A 143 10.15 4.38 7.20
CA MET A 143 8.69 4.45 7.15
C MET A 143 8.04 3.91 8.44
N THR A 144 8.53 2.79 8.97
CA THR A 144 8.06 2.21 10.24
C THR A 144 8.29 3.16 11.41
N LEU A 145 9.50 3.71 11.53
CA LEU A 145 9.82 4.68 12.59
C LEU A 145 8.96 5.95 12.48
N ALA A 146 8.77 6.46 11.26
CA ALA A 146 7.94 7.63 11.03
C ALA A 146 6.47 7.39 11.40
N ASN A 147 5.90 6.24 11.02
CA ASN A 147 4.54 5.87 11.39
C ASN A 147 4.37 5.81 12.92
N LEU A 148 5.31 5.14 13.61
CA LEU A 148 5.31 5.06 15.07
C LEU A 148 5.30 6.45 15.73
N MET A 149 6.16 7.37 15.27
CA MET A 149 6.24 8.74 15.82
C MET A 149 4.95 9.53 15.58
N ILE A 150 4.35 9.40 14.41
CA ILE A 150 3.10 10.09 14.07
C ILE A 150 1.94 9.51 14.89
N ASP A 151 1.85 8.19 15.01
CA ASP A 151 0.83 7.54 15.82
C ASP A 151 0.93 7.93 17.30
N GLU A 152 2.16 8.07 17.81
CA GLU A 152 2.39 8.59 19.17
C GLU A 152 1.92 10.04 19.31
N ALA A 153 2.23 10.92 18.34
CA ALA A 153 1.78 12.30 18.34
C ALA A 153 0.24 12.39 18.30
N VAL A 154 -0.41 11.59 17.45
CA VAL A 154 -1.88 11.46 17.39
C VAL A 154 -2.45 11.03 18.75
N ARG A 155 -1.82 10.05 19.41
CA ARG A 155 -2.25 9.58 20.74
C ARG A 155 -2.08 10.65 21.82
N ARG A 156 -1.15 11.60 21.66
CA ARG A 156 -0.97 12.72 22.59
C ARG A 156 -2.03 13.80 22.42
N LEU A 157 -2.62 13.96 21.22
CA LEU A 157 -3.72 14.91 21.00
C LEU A 157 -5.04 14.49 21.66
N GLY A 158 -5.25 13.19 21.84
CA GLY A 158 -6.47 12.64 22.48
C GLY A 158 -6.39 12.55 24.00
N ARG A 159 -5.30 13.04 24.62
CA ARG A 159 -5.11 13.11 26.07
C ARG A 159 -5.29 14.55 26.54
#